data_AF-G7LZY7-F1
#
_entry.id   AF-G7LZY7-F1
#
_cell.length_a   1.000
_cell.length_b   1.000
_cell.length_c   1.000
_cell.angle_alpha   90.00
_cell.angle_beta   90.00
_cell.angle_gamma   90.00
#
_symmetry.space_group_name_H-M   'P 1'
#
loop_
_entity.id
_entity.type
_entity.pdbx_description
1 polymer ?
#
loop_
_entity_poly.entity_id
_entity_poly.type
_entity_poly.pdbx_seq_one_letter_code
_entity_poly.pdbx_strand_id
1 'polypeptide(L)'
;MFQNRKTSIIILTYNNLNYNRICLESIRKYTTSGTYEIIIVDNNSNDGTREWLKQQTDIKLILNDENLGFPKGCNLGIDIAEKDNDILVLNNDTKVTPRWLDNLKICLYSDERIGAAASITNNCSNYQAISVPYTDIENMIDFADKNNISNSEKWEEKSRLVAFCMLIKREVINKIGTFDERFTPGNFEDDDLCMRIIEAGYKLMVCNDSFIHHFGSTSFKENYTKFSNILKTNAHKFEAKWGFNSNSQSLLKFDIISRINEPREKKLNILEFNCGLGSTLLKLKYMHPNSMLYGIEPNKNIARICEKIIETTTEDFEENYTMNFKESKLGFFDYIIIGNKLQFSKDPWKLLTELKKFLKPTGYIIATIPNLMHYSVIKGLLKGSFMYNNDSILNPHYTKFFTLPDIQKIFEECGYVNPYIFHYSKEISQEDDIFLDRICDIVGSNMKGFFMSYQYVAKFQNNNSI
;
A
#
# COMPACT_ATOMS: atom_id res chain seq x y z
N MET A 1 -26.04 5.73 15.56
CA MET A 1 -26.97 4.59 15.29
C MET A 1 -26.26 3.29 14.87
N PHE A 2 -24.92 3.19 14.84
CA PHE A 2 -24.23 1.95 14.43
C PHE A 2 -24.26 0.81 15.47
N GLN A 3 -24.54 1.11 16.74
CA GLN A 3 -24.59 0.12 17.83
C GLN A 3 -25.57 -1.04 17.57
N ASN A 4 -26.60 -0.83 16.75
CA ASN A 4 -27.58 -1.87 16.41
C ASN A 4 -27.24 -2.65 15.13
N ARG A 5 -26.23 -2.25 14.34
CA ARG A 5 -25.85 -2.98 13.13
C ARG A 5 -25.00 -4.18 13.51
N LYS A 6 -25.45 -5.37 13.15
CA LYS A 6 -24.74 -6.62 13.42
C LYS A 6 -23.75 -6.93 12.29
N THR A 7 -22.88 -7.91 12.53
CA THR A 7 -21.84 -8.32 11.58
C THR A 7 -21.96 -9.80 11.26
N SER A 8 -21.88 -10.14 9.97
CA SER A 8 -21.72 -11.52 9.51
C SER A 8 -20.24 -11.80 9.33
N ILE A 9 -19.67 -12.62 10.21
CA ILE A 9 -18.26 -13.00 10.18
C ILE A 9 -18.13 -14.24 9.30
N ILE A 10 -17.50 -14.07 8.14
CA ILE A 10 -17.32 -15.09 7.11
C ILE A 10 -15.89 -15.62 7.20
N ILE A 11 -15.78 -16.91 7.46
CA ILE A 11 -14.51 -17.61 7.60
C ILE A 11 -14.47 -18.71 6.54
N LEU A 12 -13.57 -18.58 5.58
CA LEU A 12 -13.23 -19.67 4.69
C LEU A 12 -12.15 -20.54 5.34
N THR A 13 -12.29 -21.85 5.24
CA THR A 13 -11.33 -22.78 5.81
C THR A 13 -11.00 -23.93 4.86
N TYR A 14 -9.74 -24.36 4.91
CA TYR A 14 -9.23 -25.54 4.23
C TYR A 14 -8.13 -26.15 5.11
N ASN A 15 -8.49 -27.23 5.80
CA ASN A 15 -7.73 -27.85 6.89
C ASN A 15 -7.47 -26.87 8.06
N ASN A 16 -6.41 -27.13 8.82
CA ASN A 16 -5.95 -26.33 9.96
C ASN A 16 -6.88 -26.37 11.17
N LEU A 17 -7.36 -27.54 11.57
CA LEU A 17 -8.29 -27.74 12.70
C LEU A 17 -7.92 -26.94 13.96
N ASN A 18 -6.63 -26.93 14.34
CA ASN A 18 -6.16 -26.20 15.52
C ASN A 18 -6.35 -24.69 15.39
N TYR A 19 -6.07 -24.11 14.22
CA TYR A 19 -6.25 -22.69 13.99
C TYR A 19 -7.72 -22.31 13.92
N ASN A 20 -8.56 -23.13 13.29
CA ASN A 20 -10.01 -22.93 13.31
C ASN A 20 -10.56 -22.86 14.74
N ARG A 21 -10.11 -23.76 15.64
CA ARG A 21 -10.47 -23.71 17.07
C ARG A 21 -10.03 -22.39 17.71
N ILE A 22 -8.78 -21.99 17.51
CA ILE A 22 -8.25 -20.74 18.09
C ILE A 22 -9.04 -19.52 17.61
N CYS A 23 -9.32 -19.45 16.31
CA CYS A 23 -10.07 -18.36 15.69
C CYS A 23 -11.49 -18.30 16.27
N LEU A 24 -12.24 -19.41 16.20
CA LEU A 24 -13.63 -19.49 16.65
C LEU A 24 -13.79 -19.15 18.14
N GLU A 25 -12.95 -19.74 18.99
CA GLU A 25 -12.95 -19.44 20.43
C GLU A 25 -12.58 -17.99 20.73
N SER A 26 -11.67 -17.39 19.95
CA SER A 26 -11.32 -15.98 20.15
C SER A 26 -12.45 -15.03 19.79
N ILE A 27 -13.24 -15.33 18.75
CA ILE A 27 -14.43 -14.55 18.38
C ILE A 27 -15.46 -14.62 19.50
N ARG A 28 -15.80 -15.83 19.97
CA ARG A 28 -16.74 -16.06 21.08
C ARG A 28 -16.31 -15.33 22.36
N LYS A 29 -15.00 -15.30 22.64
CA LYS A 29 -14.45 -14.66 23.84
C LYS A 29 -14.46 -13.13 23.77
N TYR A 30 -14.11 -12.55 22.62
CA TYR A 30 -13.80 -11.11 22.51
C TYR A 30 -14.85 -10.30 21.72
N THR A 31 -15.98 -10.91 21.39
CA THR A 31 -17.08 -10.26 20.67
C THR A 31 -18.38 -10.48 21.42
N THR A 32 -19.15 -9.41 21.64
CA THR A 32 -20.41 -9.51 22.40
C THR A 32 -21.44 -10.38 21.68
N SER A 33 -21.92 -11.42 22.36
CA SER A 33 -22.95 -12.32 21.82
C SER A 33 -24.20 -11.56 21.36
N GLY A 34 -24.82 -12.03 20.27
CA GLY A 34 -26.00 -11.40 19.67
C GLY A 34 -25.72 -10.20 18.77
N THR A 35 -24.47 -9.71 18.72
CA THR A 35 -24.04 -8.62 17.82
C THR A 35 -23.46 -9.10 16.49
N TYR A 36 -23.30 -10.41 16.33
CA TYR A 36 -22.73 -11.03 15.14
C TYR A 36 -23.35 -12.40 14.87
N GLU A 37 -23.10 -12.93 13.68
CA GLU A 37 -23.24 -14.34 13.34
C GLU A 37 -21.91 -14.86 12.77
N ILE A 38 -21.68 -16.17 12.85
CA ILE A 38 -20.50 -16.82 12.26
C ILE A 38 -20.95 -17.72 11.11
N ILE A 39 -20.33 -17.53 9.96
CA ILE A 39 -20.53 -18.31 8.76
C ILE A 39 -19.20 -18.95 8.39
N ILE A 40 -19.14 -20.27 8.41
CA ILE A 40 -17.94 -21.02 8.03
C ILE A 40 -18.19 -21.77 6.74
N VAL A 41 -17.32 -21.55 5.76
CA VAL A 41 -17.30 -22.28 4.49
C VAL A 41 -16.07 -23.17 4.49
N ASP A 42 -16.28 -24.48 4.48
CA ASP A 42 -15.20 -25.47 4.41
C ASP A 42 -14.96 -25.91 2.96
N ASN A 43 -13.74 -25.71 2.47
CA ASN A 43 -13.31 -26.02 1.11
C ASN A 43 -12.81 -27.48 0.96
N ASN A 44 -13.58 -28.42 1.51
CA ASN A 44 -13.29 -29.86 1.52
C ASN A 44 -12.05 -30.23 2.36
N SER A 45 -12.03 -29.84 3.62
CA SER A 45 -10.97 -30.22 4.57
C SER A 45 -10.97 -31.72 4.86
N ASN A 46 -9.80 -32.29 5.12
CA ASN A 46 -9.60 -33.73 5.38
C ASN A 46 -8.81 -34.04 6.67
N ASP A 47 -8.59 -33.05 7.53
CA ASP A 47 -7.80 -33.14 8.76
C ASP A 47 -8.65 -33.24 10.04
N GLY A 48 -9.94 -33.59 9.91
CA GLY A 48 -10.91 -33.60 11.01
C GLY A 48 -11.64 -32.27 11.23
N THR A 49 -11.31 -31.21 10.46
CA THR A 49 -12.00 -29.91 10.52
C THR A 49 -13.50 -30.04 10.25
N ARG A 50 -13.90 -30.83 9.24
CA ARG A 50 -15.32 -30.99 8.87
C ARG A 50 -16.15 -31.62 10.00
N GLU A 51 -15.64 -32.68 10.61
CA GLU A 51 -16.30 -33.39 11.70
C GLU A 51 -16.46 -32.49 12.93
N TRP A 52 -15.41 -31.73 13.25
CA TRP A 52 -15.45 -30.78 14.36
C TRP A 52 -16.40 -29.59 14.11
N LEU A 53 -16.44 -29.06 12.88
CA LEU A 53 -17.35 -27.98 12.49
C LEU A 53 -18.82 -28.39 12.59
N LYS A 54 -19.17 -29.62 12.20
CA LYS A 54 -20.54 -30.17 12.33
C LYS A 54 -21.05 -30.23 13.77
N GLN A 55 -20.14 -30.21 14.76
CA GLN A 55 -20.49 -30.23 16.17
C GLN A 55 -20.77 -28.82 16.74
N GLN A 56 -20.48 -27.75 15.99
CA GLN A 56 -20.69 -26.37 16.44
C GLN A 56 -22.15 -25.96 16.18
N THR A 57 -22.86 -25.50 17.22
CA THR A 57 -24.30 -25.22 17.16
C THR A 57 -24.65 -23.74 16.91
N ASP A 58 -23.66 -22.86 17.01
CA ASP A 58 -23.78 -21.41 16.91
C ASP A 58 -23.19 -20.84 15.60
N ILE A 59 -22.95 -21.71 14.61
CA ILE A 59 -22.45 -21.33 13.28
C ILE A 59 -23.44 -21.70 12.17
N LYS A 60 -23.40 -20.95 11.07
CA LYS A 60 -23.91 -21.39 9.77
C LYS A 60 -22.76 -22.07 9.04
N LEU A 61 -22.96 -23.30 8.58
CA LEU A 61 -21.89 -24.13 7.99
C LEU A 61 -22.23 -24.49 6.54
N ILE A 62 -21.30 -24.21 5.62
CA ILE A 62 -21.29 -24.73 4.25
C ILE A 62 -20.12 -25.68 4.10
N LEU A 63 -20.37 -26.88 3.59
CA LEU A 63 -19.33 -27.87 3.32
C LEU A 63 -19.25 -28.12 1.81
N ASN A 64 -18.19 -27.63 1.17
CA ASN A 64 -17.96 -27.89 -0.25
C ASN A 64 -17.37 -29.29 -0.46
N ASP A 65 -17.62 -29.86 -1.64
CA ASP A 65 -17.07 -31.16 -2.04
C ASP A 65 -15.68 -31.04 -2.70
N GLU A 66 -15.25 -29.81 -3.01
CA GLU A 66 -13.93 -29.49 -3.55
C GLU A 66 -13.43 -28.14 -3.03
N ASN A 67 -12.14 -27.86 -3.25
CA ASN A 67 -11.58 -26.56 -2.91
C ASN A 67 -11.89 -25.53 -4.01
N LEU A 68 -12.87 -24.67 -3.75
CA LEU A 68 -13.36 -23.64 -4.66
C LEU A 68 -12.51 -22.36 -4.68
N GLY A 69 -11.45 -22.29 -3.90
CA GLY A 69 -10.62 -21.09 -3.74
C GLY A 69 -11.24 -20.02 -2.85
N PHE A 70 -10.47 -18.96 -2.60
CA PHE A 70 -10.82 -17.88 -1.68
C PHE A 70 -12.04 -17.06 -2.11
N PRO A 71 -12.07 -16.49 -3.34
CA PRO A 71 -13.15 -15.57 -3.72
C PRO A 71 -14.52 -16.25 -3.69
N LYS A 72 -14.63 -17.43 -4.31
CA LYS A 72 -15.88 -18.19 -4.38
C LYS A 72 -16.31 -18.70 -3.01
N GLY A 73 -15.36 -19.16 -2.19
CA GLY A 73 -15.63 -19.56 -0.81
C GLY A 73 -16.21 -18.44 0.04
N CYS A 74 -15.62 -17.23 -0.03
CA CYS A 74 -16.16 -16.05 0.65
C CYS A 74 -17.54 -15.66 0.10
N ASN A 75 -17.74 -15.69 -1.22
CA ASN A 75 -19.02 -15.36 -1.85
C ASN A 75 -20.17 -16.25 -1.34
N LEU A 76 -19.96 -17.57 -1.26
CA LEU A 76 -20.95 -18.50 -0.70
C LEU A 76 -21.35 -18.14 0.74
N GLY A 77 -20.40 -17.67 1.54
CA GLY A 77 -20.68 -17.17 2.89
C GLY A 77 -21.45 -15.85 2.88
N ILE A 78 -21.14 -14.93 1.96
CA ILE A 78 -21.83 -13.63 1.83
C ILE A 78 -23.30 -13.85 1.43
N ASP A 79 -23.57 -14.85 0.59
CA ASP A 79 -24.91 -15.13 0.06
C ASP A 79 -25.89 -15.59 1.15
N ILE A 80 -25.42 -16.31 2.16
CA ILE A 80 -26.26 -16.81 3.28
C ILE A 80 -26.23 -15.91 4.53
N ALA A 81 -25.44 -14.83 4.48
CA ALA A 81 -25.37 -13.84 5.54
C ALA A 81 -26.69 -13.08 5.69
N GLU A 82 -27.05 -12.72 6.92
CA GLU A 82 -28.23 -11.90 7.19
C GLU A 82 -28.18 -10.58 6.40
N LYS A 83 -29.31 -10.23 5.79
CA LYS A 83 -29.38 -9.17 4.76
C LYS A 83 -29.00 -7.78 5.28
N ASP A 84 -29.18 -7.53 6.56
CA ASP A 84 -28.94 -6.23 7.20
C ASP A 84 -27.57 -6.13 7.88
N ASN A 85 -26.84 -7.24 7.97
CA ASN A 85 -25.54 -7.30 8.63
C ASN A 85 -24.44 -6.77 7.71
N ASP A 86 -23.49 -6.03 8.28
CA ASP A 86 -22.23 -5.73 7.61
C ASP A 86 -21.41 -7.01 7.44
N ILE A 87 -20.59 -7.05 6.40
CA ILE A 87 -19.81 -8.25 6.04
C ILE A 87 -18.42 -8.13 6.61
N LEU A 88 -17.97 -9.11 7.37
CA LEU A 88 -16.58 -9.24 7.78
C LEU A 88 -15.98 -10.51 7.22
N VAL A 89 -14.92 -10.40 6.43
CA VAL A 89 -14.11 -11.54 6.01
C VAL A 89 -12.94 -11.70 6.96
N LEU A 90 -12.74 -12.92 7.46
CA LEU A 90 -11.70 -13.26 8.43
C LEU A 90 -11.00 -14.57 8.04
N ASN A 91 -9.68 -14.55 8.01
CA ASN A 91 -8.89 -15.76 7.82
C ASN A 91 -9.00 -16.71 9.03
N ASN A 92 -9.05 -18.02 8.77
CA ASN A 92 -9.17 -19.04 9.82
C ASN A 92 -7.90 -19.20 10.68
N ASP A 93 -6.75 -18.71 10.21
CA ASP A 93 -5.47 -18.68 10.94
C ASP A 93 -5.20 -17.35 11.64
N THR A 94 -6.26 -16.78 12.20
CA THR A 94 -6.20 -15.58 13.04
C THR A 94 -6.62 -15.88 14.47
N LYS A 95 -6.18 -15.02 15.39
CA LYS A 95 -6.71 -14.91 16.74
C LYS A 95 -7.14 -13.46 16.97
N VAL A 96 -8.45 -13.25 17.03
CA VAL A 96 -8.98 -11.92 17.34
C VAL A 96 -8.73 -11.58 18.82
N THR A 97 -8.78 -10.30 19.15
CA THR A 97 -8.34 -9.78 20.45
C THR A 97 -9.39 -8.81 21.02
N PRO A 98 -9.31 -8.40 22.30
CA PRO A 98 -10.29 -7.49 22.89
C PRO A 98 -10.55 -6.24 22.03
N ARG A 99 -11.83 -5.85 21.91
CA ARG A 99 -12.31 -4.63 21.22
C ARG A 99 -12.03 -4.56 19.71
N TRP A 100 -11.50 -5.63 19.09
CA TRP A 100 -11.11 -5.62 17.67
C TRP A 100 -12.26 -5.18 16.74
N LEU A 101 -13.44 -5.79 16.86
CA LEU A 101 -14.60 -5.53 16.00
C LEU A 101 -15.26 -4.19 16.32
N ASP A 102 -15.35 -3.83 17.60
CA ASP A 102 -15.92 -2.55 18.02
C ASP A 102 -15.12 -1.39 17.42
N ASN A 103 -13.79 -1.44 17.47
CA ASN A 103 -12.93 -0.41 16.89
C ASN A 103 -13.06 -0.36 15.35
N LEU A 104 -13.17 -1.51 14.67
CA LEU A 104 -13.47 -1.54 13.23
C LEU A 104 -14.80 -0.86 12.91
N LYS A 105 -15.85 -1.13 13.69
CA LYS A 105 -17.18 -0.52 13.50
C LYS A 105 -17.18 0.97 13.80
N ILE A 106 -16.49 1.41 14.86
CA ILE A 106 -16.33 2.84 15.19
C ILE A 106 -15.68 3.57 14.01
N CYS A 107 -14.59 3.03 13.46
CA CYS A 107 -13.94 3.61 12.29
C CYS A 107 -14.86 3.61 11.06
N LEU A 108 -15.44 2.46 10.70
CA LEU A 108 -16.31 2.28 9.54
C LEU A 108 -17.48 3.27 9.49
N TYR A 109 -18.03 3.61 10.66
CA TYR A 109 -19.18 4.53 10.78
C TYR A 109 -18.80 5.96 11.20
N SER A 110 -17.52 6.29 11.25
CA SER A 110 -17.05 7.65 11.58
C SER A 110 -17.23 8.66 10.43
N ASP A 111 -17.28 8.18 9.19
CA ASP A 111 -17.59 8.96 7.97
C ASP A 111 -18.46 8.07 7.07
N GLU A 112 -19.55 8.61 6.53
CA GLU A 112 -20.46 7.88 5.64
C GLU A 112 -19.74 7.34 4.40
N ARG A 113 -18.68 8.02 3.96
CA ARG A 113 -17.86 7.61 2.82
C ARG A 113 -16.92 6.46 3.13
N ILE A 114 -16.70 6.05 4.38
CA ILE A 114 -15.87 4.87 4.64
C ILE A 114 -16.66 3.61 4.28
N GLY A 115 -16.20 2.87 3.28
CA GLY A 115 -16.88 1.67 2.79
C GLY A 115 -16.35 0.37 3.39
N ALA A 116 -15.06 0.35 3.74
CA ALA A 116 -14.42 -0.78 4.38
C ALA A 116 -13.32 -0.36 5.36
N ALA A 117 -13.14 -1.17 6.41
CA ALA A 117 -12.14 -1.01 7.44
C ALA A 117 -11.42 -2.35 7.69
N ALA A 118 -10.09 -2.33 7.85
CA ALA A 118 -9.29 -3.51 8.15
C ALA A 118 -8.43 -3.34 9.41
N SER A 119 -8.17 -4.46 10.08
CA SER A 119 -7.27 -4.51 11.24
C SER A 119 -5.81 -4.44 10.81
N ILE A 120 -4.94 -4.08 11.76
CA ILE A 120 -3.51 -4.36 11.70
C ILE A 120 -3.19 -5.73 12.32
N THR A 121 -2.01 -6.27 12.02
CA THR A 121 -1.57 -7.56 12.54
C THR A 121 -0.04 -7.65 12.68
N ASN A 122 0.48 -8.79 13.12
CA ASN A 122 1.92 -9.09 13.18
C ASN A 122 2.48 -9.58 11.83
N ASN A 123 1.65 -10.10 10.95
CA ASN A 123 2.10 -10.69 9.69
C ASN A 123 1.10 -10.44 8.55
N CYS A 124 1.43 -9.51 7.67
CA CYS A 124 0.65 -9.11 6.51
C CYS A 124 1.50 -8.26 5.57
N SER A 125 1.19 -8.30 4.28
CA SER A 125 1.75 -7.37 3.30
C SER A 125 1.13 -5.98 3.44
N ASN A 126 1.46 -5.08 2.50
CA ASN A 126 0.83 -3.76 2.36
C ASN A 126 0.97 -2.84 3.59
N TYR A 127 2.00 -3.06 4.42
CA TYR A 127 2.23 -2.31 5.67
C TYR A 127 0.99 -2.30 6.59
N GLN A 128 0.24 -3.41 6.61
CA GLN A 128 -0.74 -3.72 7.66
C GLN A 128 -0.15 -4.58 8.78
N ALA A 129 1.07 -5.12 8.56
CA ALA A 129 1.88 -5.66 9.62
C ALA A 129 2.56 -4.56 10.44
N ILE A 130 2.58 -4.75 11.76
CA ILE A 130 3.38 -3.97 12.69
C ILE A 130 4.40 -4.87 13.39
N SER A 131 5.49 -4.27 13.85
CA SER A 131 6.41 -4.96 14.75
C SER A 131 5.71 -5.21 16.07
N VAL A 132 5.79 -6.45 16.56
CA VAL A 132 5.17 -6.87 17.82
C VAL A 132 6.23 -7.32 18.81
N PRO A 133 6.11 -6.98 20.11
CA PRO A 133 7.13 -7.29 21.11
C PRO A 133 6.91 -8.63 21.83
N TYR A 134 5.77 -9.29 21.63
CA TYR A 134 5.40 -10.51 22.37
C TYR A 134 5.94 -11.77 21.68
N THR A 135 6.11 -12.83 22.47
CA THR A 135 6.51 -14.18 22.00
C THR A 135 5.49 -15.27 22.36
N ASP A 136 4.51 -14.96 23.21
CA ASP A 136 3.48 -15.88 23.69
C ASP A 136 2.08 -15.23 23.65
N ILE A 137 1.05 -16.04 23.89
CA ILE A 137 -0.35 -15.64 23.76
C ILE A 137 -0.80 -14.67 24.86
N GLU A 138 -0.29 -14.78 26.09
CA GLU A 138 -0.70 -13.91 27.19
C GLU A 138 -0.19 -12.50 26.95
N ASN A 139 1.11 -12.36 26.66
CA ASN A 139 1.72 -11.08 26.31
C ASN A 139 1.13 -10.49 25.01
N MET A 140 0.65 -11.33 24.09
CA MET A 140 -0.09 -10.89 22.89
C MET A 140 -1.42 -10.22 23.25
N ILE A 141 -2.16 -10.74 24.23
CA ILE A 141 -3.42 -10.12 24.69
C ILE A 141 -3.14 -8.80 25.40
N ASP A 142 -2.12 -8.72 26.27
CA ASP A 142 -1.74 -7.49 26.95
C ASP A 142 -1.31 -6.39 25.96
N PHE A 143 -0.55 -6.77 24.93
CA PHE A 143 -0.20 -5.87 23.84
C PHE A 143 -1.45 -5.38 23.12
N ALA A 144 -2.35 -6.30 22.74
CA ALA A 144 -3.57 -5.96 22.03
C ALA A 144 -4.49 -5.07 22.86
N ASP A 145 -4.61 -5.28 24.17
CA ASP A 145 -5.44 -4.46 25.04
C ASP A 145 -4.94 -3.00 25.07
N LYS A 146 -3.62 -2.80 25.13
CA LYS A 146 -3.02 -1.46 25.06
C LYS A 146 -3.14 -0.84 23.67
N ASN A 147 -3.03 -1.65 22.63
CA ASN A 147 -3.17 -1.18 21.25
C ASN A 147 -4.61 -0.76 20.94
N ASN A 148 -5.58 -1.58 21.33
CA ASN A 148 -6.99 -1.50 20.96
C ASN A 148 -7.79 -0.52 21.82
N ILE A 149 -7.14 0.57 22.23
CA ILE A 149 -7.80 1.75 22.79
C ILE A 149 -8.18 2.61 21.59
N SER A 150 -9.49 2.78 21.37
CA SER A 150 -10.04 3.53 20.23
C SER A 150 -9.42 4.92 20.17
N ASN A 151 -8.88 5.28 19.00
CA ASN A 151 -8.33 6.61 18.74
C ASN A 151 -8.44 6.92 17.25
N SER A 152 -9.22 7.94 16.89
CA SER A 152 -9.42 8.35 15.49
C SER A 152 -8.14 8.79 14.78
N GLU A 153 -7.13 9.25 15.54
CA GLU A 153 -5.82 9.61 14.99
C GLU A 153 -5.02 8.42 14.46
N LYS A 154 -5.42 7.20 14.82
CA LYS A 154 -4.82 5.93 14.40
C LYS A 154 -5.49 5.34 13.15
N TRP A 155 -6.48 6.00 12.56
CA TRP A 155 -7.13 5.52 11.36
C TRP A 155 -6.43 6.07 10.11
N GLU A 156 -5.92 5.17 9.29
CA GLU A 156 -5.12 5.48 8.10
C GLU A 156 -5.93 5.16 6.84
N GLU A 157 -6.27 6.18 6.05
CA GLU A 157 -6.87 5.99 4.73
C GLU A 157 -5.84 5.34 3.79
N LYS A 158 -6.23 4.29 3.07
CA LYS A 158 -5.37 3.58 2.11
C LYS A 158 -6.07 3.38 0.78
N SER A 159 -5.29 3.12 -0.26
CA SER A 159 -5.79 2.72 -1.59
C SER A 159 -6.04 1.21 -1.70
N ARG A 160 -5.60 0.43 -0.72
CA ARG A 160 -5.66 -1.04 -0.72
C ARG A 160 -5.70 -1.58 0.71
N LEU A 161 -6.53 -2.60 0.93
CA LEU A 161 -6.63 -3.36 2.16
C LEU A 161 -6.44 -4.84 1.85
N VAL A 162 -5.81 -5.58 2.77
CA VAL A 162 -5.66 -7.04 2.68
C VAL A 162 -6.81 -7.73 3.43
N ALA A 163 -7.48 -8.69 2.78
CA ALA A 163 -8.70 -9.32 3.29
C ALA A 163 -8.50 -10.42 4.35
N PHE A 164 -7.45 -10.35 5.18
CA PHE A 164 -7.29 -11.29 6.31
C PHE A 164 -8.25 -10.98 7.47
N CYS A 165 -8.66 -9.72 7.60
CA CYS A 165 -9.65 -9.19 8.52
C CYS A 165 -10.16 -7.86 7.96
N MET A 166 -11.27 -7.91 7.22
CA MET A 166 -11.84 -6.74 6.55
C MET A 166 -13.34 -6.68 6.80
N LEU A 167 -13.79 -5.59 7.43
CA LEU A 167 -15.19 -5.25 7.63
C LEU A 167 -15.65 -4.31 6.51
N ILE A 168 -16.77 -4.63 5.86
CA ILE A 168 -17.31 -3.93 4.71
C ILE A 168 -18.78 -3.62 5.00
N LYS A 169 -19.21 -2.37 4.74
CA LYS A 169 -20.62 -2.01 4.90
C LYS A 169 -21.48 -2.86 3.96
N ARG A 170 -22.62 -3.34 4.45
CA ARG A 170 -23.58 -4.09 3.63
C ARG A 170 -23.99 -3.33 2.36
N GLU A 171 -24.24 -2.02 2.49
CA GLU A 171 -24.64 -1.18 1.36
C GLU A 171 -23.58 -1.12 0.25
N VAL A 172 -22.30 -1.24 0.61
CA VAL A 172 -21.19 -1.25 -0.35
C VAL A 172 -21.19 -2.55 -1.12
N ILE A 173 -21.32 -3.70 -0.44
CA ILE A 173 -21.47 -5.01 -1.09
C ILE A 173 -22.69 -5.02 -2.03
N ASN A 174 -23.83 -4.49 -1.59
CA ASN A 174 -25.03 -4.40 -2.42
C ASN A 174 -24.81 -3.54 -3.68
N LYS A 175 -23.96 -2.51 -3.60
CA LYS A 175 -23.67 -1.61 -4.71
C LYS A 175 -22.67 -2.17 -5.70
N ILE A 176 -21.60 -2.82 -5.23
CA ILE A 176 -20.45 -3.22 -6.08
C ILE A 176 -20.37 -4.72 -6.36
N GLY A 177 -21.22 -5.53 -5.71
CA GLY A 177 -21.13 -6.98 -5.70
C GLY A 177 -20.08 -7.53 -4.73
N THR A 178 -19.87 -8.83 -4.78
CA THR A 178 -18.98 -9.59 -3.90
C THR A 178 -17.57 -9.74 -4.50
N PHE A 179 -16.77 -10.73 -4.09
CA PHE A 179 -15.42 -10.95 -4.64
C PHE A 179 -15.49 -11.45 -6.08
N ASP A 180 -14.53 -11.05 -6.89
CA ASP A 180 -14.44 -11.46 -8.28
C ASP A 180 -13.76 -12.83 -8.41
N GLU A 181 -14.52 -13.84 -8.80
CA GLU A 181 -14.06 -15.23 -8.86
C GLU A 181 -12.97 -15.48 -9.92
N ARG A 182 -12.71 -14.52 -10.82
CA ARG A 182 -11.58 -14.58 -11.76
C ARG A 182 -10.23 -14.76 -11.06
N PHE A 183 -10.10 -14.28 -9.83
CA PHE A 183 -8.86 -14.36 -9.04
C PHE A 183 -8.70 -15.68 -8.26
N THR A 184 -9.51 -16.71 -8.55
CA THR A 184 -9.33 -18.06 -8.00
C THR A 184 -7.92 -18.62 -8.33
N PRO A 185 -7.21 -19.27 -7.37
CA PRO A 185 -7.68 -19.69 -6.04
C PRO A 185 -7.56 -18.63 -4.92
N GLY A 186 -7.08 -17.42 -5.21
CA GLY A 186 -6.93 -16.31 -4.27
C GLY A 186 -5.74 -15.41 -4.62
N ASN A 187 -5.54 -14.33 -3.87
CA ASN A 187 -4.70 -13.16 -4.19
C ASN A 187 -5.22 -12.32 -5.37
N PHE A 188 -5.25 -10.99 -5.16
CA PHE A 188 -5.78 -9.93 -6.05
C PHE A 188 -7.30 -9.78 -6.06
N GLU A 189 -8.08 -10.68 -5.46
CA GLU A 189 -9.52 -10.46 -5.25
C GLU A 189 -9.82 -9.31 -4.28
N ASP A 190 -8.96 -9.11 -3.29
CA ASP A 190 -9.05 -8.03 -2.32
C ASP A 190 -8.57 -6.71 -2.92
N ASP A 191 -7.49 -6.73 -3.71
CA ASP A 191 -7.06 -5.60 -4.53
C ASP A 191 -8.19 -5.15 -5.47
N ASP A 192 -8.83 -6.08 -6.16
CA ASP A 192 -9.98 -5.81 -7.05
C ASP A 192 -11.16 -5.20 -6.31
N LEU A 193 -11.51 -5.79 -5.16
CA LEU A 193 -12.59 -5.29 -4.32
C LEU A 193 -12.29 -3.86 -3.86
N CYS A 194 -11.05 -3.58 -3.44
CA CYS A 194 -10.61 -2.23 -3.07
C CYS A 194 -10.81 -1.24 -4.21
N MET A 195 -10.41 -1.58 -5.45
CA MET A 195 -10.61 -0.70 -6.61
C MET A 195 -12.09 -0.42 -6.85
N ARG A 196 -12.96 -1.44 -6.75
CA ARG A 196 -14.42 -1.26 -6.92
C ARG A 196 -15.05 -0.43 -5.81
N ILE A 197 -14.61 -0.58 -4.56
CA ILE A 197 -15.08 0.25 -3.43
C ILE A 197 -14.72 1.72 -3.68
N ILE A 198 -13.47 1.99 -4.08
CA ILE A 198 -12.99 3.34 -4.38
C ILE A 198 -13.72 3.93 -5.57
N GLU A 199 -13.85 3.18 -6.67
CA GLU A 199 -14.57 3.61 -7.87
C GLU A 199 -16.03 3.98 -7.57
N ALA A 200 -16.66 3.26 -6.63
CA ALA A 200 -18.01 3.54 -6.15
C ALA A 200 -18.12 4.77 -5.23
N GLY A 201 -17.01 5.46 -4.94
CA GLY A 201 -16.93 6.70 -4.16
C GLY A 201 -16.68 6.52 -2.67
N TYR A 202 -16.26 5.33 -2.24
CA TYR A 202 -15.99 5.03 -0.83
C TYR A 202 -14.50 4.97 -0.51
N LYS A 203 -14.16 5.26 0.74
CA LYS A 203 -12.83 5.21 1.32
C LYS A 203 -12.55 3.85 1.95
N LEU A 204 -11.26 3.53 2.05
CA LEU A 204 -10.75 2.35 2.72
C LEU A 204 -9.89 2.78 3.90
N MET A 205 -10.09 2.15 5.06
CA MET A 205 -9.38 2.52 6.29
C MET A 205 -8.62 1.33 6.88
N VAL A 206 -7.37 1.54 7.27
CA VAL A 206 -6.66 0.68 8.22
C VAL A 206 -6.83 1.25 9.62
N CYS A 207 -7.32 0.42 10.54
CA CYS A 207 -7.55 0.81 11.93
C CYS A 207 -6.35 0.37 12.78
N ASN A 208 -5.38 1.27 13.02
CA ASN A 208 -4.22 0.92 13.84
C ASN A 208 -4.57 0.71 15.33
N ASP A 209 -5.78 1.06 15.75
CA ASP A 209 -6.38 0.71 17.04
C ASP A 209 -7.21 -0.60 16.99
N SER A 210 -7.12 -1.39 15.93
CA SER A 210 -7.69 -2.75 15.87
C SER A 210 -6.59 -3.73 15.47
N PHE A 211 -5.99 -4.38 16.45
CA PHE A 211 -4.96 -5.40 16.26
C PHE A 211 -5.55 -6.80 16.40
N ILE A 212 -5.23 -7.69 15.48
CA ILE A 212 -5.44 -9.13 15.65
C ILE A 212 -4.15 -9.89 15.31
N HIS A 213 -3.98 -11.09 15.87
CA HIS A 213 -2.84 -11.93 15.52
C HIS A 213 -3.15 -12.78 14.29
N HIS A 214 -2.20 -12.87 13.37
CA HIS A 214 -2.26 -13.71 12.18
C HIS A 214 -1.06 -14.66 12.21
N PHE A 215 -1.34 -15.96 12.34
CA PHE A 215 -0.30 -16.99 12.37
C PHE A 215 0.42 -17.10 11.01
N GLY A 216 -0.31 -16.76 9.93
CA GLY A 216 0.20 -16.40 8.61
C GLY A 216 1.29 -17.32 8.12
N SER A 217 0.99 -18.59 7.81
CA SER A 217 1.98 -19.57 7.31
C SER A 217 1.40 -20.93 6.94
N THR A 218 0.07 -21.09 6.87
CA THR A 218 -0.55 -22.40 7.04
C THR A 218 -0.99 -23.06 5.73
N SER A 219 -1.28 -22.29 4.67
CA SER A 219 -1.90 -22.84 3.44
C SER A 219 -1.02 -22.78 2.18
N PHE A 220 0.00 -21.91 2.13
CA PHE A 220 0.77 -21.64 0.88
C PHE A 220 2.28 -21.87 0.96
N LYS A 221 2.82 -22.25 2.13
CA LYS A 221 4.26 -22.50 2.32
C LYS A 221 4.76 -23.80 1.70
N GLU A 222 3.89 -24.74 1.38
CA GLU A 222 4.30 -26.08 0.90
C GLU A 222 4.83 -26.07 -0.54
N ASN A 223 4.58 -25.01 -1.33
CA ASN A 223 5.10 -24.91 -2.70
C ASN A 223 5.25 -23.45 -3.17
N TYR A 224 6.40 -22.85 -2.86
CA TYR A 224 6.73 -21.47 -3.25
C TYR A 224 6.58 -21.20 -4.75
N THR A 225 6.97 -22.16 -5.60
CA THR A 225 6.86 -22.04 -7.06
C THR A 225 5.40 -21.95 -7.50
N LYS A 226 4.52 -22.81 -6.97
CA LYS A 226 3.08 -22.77 -7.24
C LYS A 226 2.48 -21.44 -6.79
N PHE A 227 2.84 -20.97 -5.59
CA PHE A 227 2.38 -19.69 -5.06
C PHE A 227 2.83 -18.49 -5.92
N SER A 228 4.11 -18.45 -6.32
CA SER A 228 4.64 -17.40 -7.20
C SER A 228 3.92 -17.38 -8.56
N ASN A 229 3.63 -18.55 -9.14
CA ASN A 229 2.89 -18.65 -10.39
C ASN A 229 1.44 -18.15 -10.26
N ILE A 230 0.76 -18.43 -9.14
CA ILE A 230 -0.58 -17.90 -8.86
C ILE A 230 -0.53 -16.37 -8.79
N LEU A 231 0.42 -15.80 -8.02
CA LEU A 231 0.58 -14.35 -7.92
C LEU A 231 0.80 -13.69 -9.28
N LYS A 232 1.70 -14.23 -10.11
CA LYS A 232 1.95 -13.71 -11.47
C LYS A 232 0.71 -13.79 -12.35
N THR A 233 0.03 -14.94 -12.34
CA THR A 233 -1.17 -15.16 -13.15
C THR A 233 -2.29 -14.20 -12.76
N ASN A 234 -2.54 -14.05 -11.46
CA ASN A 234 -3.58 -13.16 -10.97
C ASN A 234 -3.21 -11.67 -11.10
N ALA A 235 -1.93 -11.31 -11.02
CA ALA A 235 -1.45 -9.99 -11.37
C ALA A 235 -1.79 -9.64 -12.83
N HIS A 236 -1.55 -10.57 -13.77
CA HIS A 236 -1.91 -10.35 -15.18
C HIS A 236 -3.43 -10.25 -15.38
N LYS A 237 -4.23 -11.04 -14.66
CA LYS A 237 -5.70 -10.90 -14.69
C LYS A 237 -6.16 -9.53 -14.17
N PHE A 238 -5.51 -9.05 -13.10
CA PHE A 238 -5.78 -7.73 -12.54
C PHE A 238 -5.42 -6.63 -13.53
N GLU A 239 -4.22 -6.70 -14.11
CA GLU A 239 -3.76 -5.77 -15.14
C GLU A 239 -4.66 -5.78 -16.38
N ALA A 240 -5.12 -6.95 -16.82
CA ALA A 240 -6.06 -7.05 -17.94
C ALA A 240 -7.42 -6.41 -17.61
N LYS A 241 -7.87 -6.50 -16.35
CA LYS A 241 -9.14 -5.89 -15.90
C LYS A 241 -9.03 -4.37 -15.71
N TRP A 242 -7.94 -3.91 -15.11
CA TRP A 242 -7.80 -2.53 -14.62
C TRP A 242 -6.84 -1.67 -15.43
N GLY A 243 -6.01 -2.26 -16.30
CA GLY A 243 -5.04 -1.55 -17.13
C GLY A 243 -3.80 -1.06 -16.38
N PHE A 244 -3.54 -1.58 -15.18
CA PHE A 244 -2.34 -1.30 -14.38
C PHE A 244 -2.09 -2.39 -13.34
N ASN A 245 -0.87 -2.44 -12.80
CA ASN A 245 -0.48 -3.39 -11.75
C ASN A 245 -0.78 -2.81 -10.36
N SER A 246 -1.60 -3.47 -9.55
CA SER A 246 -1.98 -2.96 -8.21
C SER A 246 -0.77 -2.76 -7.29
N ASN A 247 0.19 -3.69 -7.28
CA ASN A 247 1.32 -3.68 -6.36
C ASN A 247 2.26 -2.50 -6.64
N SER A 248 2.61 -2.25 -7.90
CA SER A 248 3.51 -1.14 -8.24
C SER A 248 2.84 0.22 -8.05
N GLN A 249 1.55 0.32 -8.35
CA GLN A 249 0.80 1.59 -8.27
C GLN A 249 0.31 1.93 -6.86
N SER A 250 0.37 0.99 -5.91
CA SER A 250 0.05 1.22 -4.50
C SER A 250 1.29 1.30 -3.59
N LEU A 251 2.51 1.28 -4.15
CA LEU A 251 3.75 1.28 -3.39
C LEU A 251 3.93 2.56 -2.55
N LEU A 252 4.32 2.39 -1.29
CA LEU A 252 4.71 3.50 -0.41
C LEU A 252 6.18 3.87 -0.61
N LYS A 253 6.42 5.10 -1.05
CA LYS A 253 7.78 5.65 -1.26
C LYS A 253 8.33 6.22 0.04
N PHE A 254 8.73 5.35 0.98
CA PHE A 254 9.24 5.76 2.31
C PHE A 254 10.48 6.66 2.26
N ASP A 255 11.30 6.47 1.24
CA ASP A 255 12.45 7.30 0.92
C ASP A 255 12.06 8.75 0.63
N ILE A 256 10.87 8.99 0.07
CA ILE A 256 10.27 10.31 -0.12
C ILE A 256 9.52 10.77 1.14
N ILE A 257 8.69 9.92 1.73
CA ILE A 257 7.87 10.24 2.90
C ILE A 257 8.75 10.77 4.04
N SER A 258 9.88 10.13 4.30
CA SER A 258 10.84 10.53 5.34
C SER A 258 11.58 11.85 5.06
N ARG A 259 11.35 12.50 3.90
CA ARG A 259 11.87 13.85 3.57
C ARG A 259 10.90 14.97 3.91
N ILE A 260 9.65 14.62 4.21
CA ILE A 260 8.61 15.54 4.65
C ILE A 260 8.43 15.33 6.15
N ASN A 261 9.27 16.00 6.94
CA ASN A 261 9.28 15.90 8.39
C ASN A 261 8.77 17.20 9.02
N GLU A 262 7.48 17.42 8.88
CA GLU A 262 6.79 18.60 9.40
C GLU A 262 6.04 18.26 10.70
N PRO A 263 5.59 19.24 11.50
CA PRO A 263 4.68 18.95 12.61
C PRO A 263 3.37 18.32 12.12
N ARG A 264 2.78 17.40 12.90
CA ARG A 264 1.49 16.74 12.57
C ARG A 264 0.37 17.73 12.24
N GLU A 265 0.28 18.80 13.02
CA GLU A 265 -0.77 19.81 12.85
C GLU A 265 -0.56 20.75 11.65
N LYS A 266 0.65 20.76 11.06
CA LYS A 266 0.96 21.65 9.95
C LYS A 266 0.11 21.28 8.73
N LYS A 267 -0.64 22.26 8.23
CA LYS A 267 -1.35 22.13 6.97
C LYS A 267 -0.36 22.25 5.81
N LEU A 268 -0.29 21.22 4.98
CA LEU A 268 0.56 21.18 3.80
C LEU A 268 -0.30 21.05 2.53
N ASN A 269 0.11 21.70 1.45
CA ASN A 269 -0.38 21.42 0.11
C ASN A 269 0.69 20.59 -0.61
N ILE A 270 0.40 19.34 -0.94
CA ILE A 270 1.37 18.39 -1.47
C ILE A 270 0.91 17.91 -2.85
N LEU A 271 1.79 18.06 -3.84
CA LEU A 271 1.61 17.53 -5.19
C LEU A 271 2.54 16.34 -5.42
N GLU A 272 2.03 15.26 -6.02
CA GLU A 272 2.86 14.17 -6.53
C GLU A 272 2.60 13.91 -8.03
N PHE A 273 3.68 13.85 -8.80
CA PHE A 273 3.67 13.39 -10.19
C PHE A 273 3.76 11.87 -10.24
N ASN A 274 3.04 11.25 -11.18
CA ASN A 274 2.90 9.80 -11.29
C ASN A 274 2.53 9.22 -9.92
N CYS A 275 1.48 9.79 -9.33
CA CYS A 275 1.06 9.49 -7.96
C CYS A 275 0.49 8.07 -7.82
N GLY A 276 0.26 7.36 -8.93
CA GLY A 276 -0.33 6.03 -8.90
C GLY A 276 -1.72 6.10 -8.25
N LEU A 277 -1.98 5.17 -7.33
CA LEU A 277 -3.20 5.14 -6.51
C LEU A 277 -3.16 6.09 -5.31
N GLY A 278 -2.19 7.01 -5.25
CA GLY A 278 -2.09 8.04 -4.21
C GLY A 278 -1.57 7.54 -2.86
N SER A 279 -0.99 6.33 -2.77
CA SER A 279 -0.55 5.73 -1.51
C SER A 279 0.42 6.61 -0.71
N THR A 280 1.43 7.20 -1.38
CA THR A 280 2.40 8.10 -0.74
C THR A 280 1.71 9.34 -0.17
N LEU A 281 0.83 9.97 -0.94
CA LEU A 281 0.05 11.13 -0.53
C LEU A 281 -0.88 10.82 0.64
N LEU A 282 -1.58 9.67 0.61
CA LEU A 282 -2.42 9.19 1.70
C LEU A 282 -1.62 8.97 2.99
N LYS A 283 -0.40 8.41 2.88
CA LYS A 283 0.47 8.26 4.05
C LYS A 283 0.90 9.61 4.63
N LEU A 284 1.22 10.57 3.77
CA LEU A 284 1.55 11.94 4.19
C LEU A 284 0.36 12.64 4.84
N LYS A 285 -0.87 12.40 4.37
CA LYS A 285 -2.10 12.89 5.01
C LYS A 285 -2.32 12.24 6.37
N TYR A 286 -2.03 10.95 6.54
CA TYR A 286 -2.07 10.31 7.84
C TYR A 286 -1.05 10.91 8.82
N MET A 287 0.16 11.28 8.34
CA MET A 287 1.18 11.96 9.14
C MET A 287 0.83 13.43 9.43
N HIS A 288 0.18 14.11 8.49
CA HIS A 288 -0.22 15.51 8.55
C HIS A 288 -1.72 15.67 8.18
N PRO A 289 -2.66 15.37 9.12
CA PRO A 289 -4.10 15.26 8.83
C PRO A 289 -4.75 16.49 8.21
N ASN A 290 -4.18 17.68 8.41
CA ASN A 290 -4.70 18.93 7.88
C ASN A 290 -4.30 19.20 6.41
N SER A 291 -3.51 18.32 5.79
CA SER A 291 -2.92 18.53 4.46
C SER A 291 -3.90 18.33 3.30
N MET A 292 -3.70 19.06 2.21
CA MET A 292 -4.42 18.89 0.95
C MET A 292 -3.53 18.14 -0.04
N LEU A 293 -4.08 17.15 -0.72
CA LEU A 293 -3.36 16.23 -1.59
C LEU A 293 -3.75 16.44 -3.05
N TYR A 294 -2.74 16.48 -3.92
CA TYR A 294 -2.90 16.69 -5.36
C TYR A 294 -2.05 15.70 -6.14
N GLY A 295 -2.63 15.16 -7.22
CA GLY A 295 -1.97 14.17 -8.08
C GLY A 295 -1.93 14.60 -9.55
N ILE A 296 -0.87 14.23 -10.25
CA ILE A 296 -0.84 14.19 -11.71
C ILE A 296 -0.57 12.75 -12.11
N GLU A 297 -1.53 12.11 -12.78
CA GLU A 297 -1.46 10.71 -13.18
C GLU A 297 -1.87 10.54 -14.66
N PRO A 298 -0.91 10.41 -15.58
CA PRO A 298 -1.19 10.28 -17.01
C PRO A 298 -1.96 9.01 -17.38
N ASN A 299 -1.86 7.92 -16.61
CA ASN A 299 -2.63 6.72 -16.89
C ASN A 299 -4.10 6.94 -16.47
N LYS A 300 -4.97 7.12 -17.46
CA LYS A 300 -6.41 7.36 -17.27
C LYS A 300 -7.11 6.30 -16.41
N ASN A 301 -6.67 5.04 -16.48
CA ASN A 301 -7.29 3.98 -15.67
C ASN A 301 -6.94 4.11 -14.19
N ILE A 302 -5.70 4.51 -13.88
CA ILE A 302 -5.26 4.78 -12.51
C ILE A 302 -5.92 6.06 -12.01
N ALA A 303 -5.89 7.13 -12.81
CA ALA A 303 -6.46 8.41 -12.45
C ALA A 303 -7.97 8.32 -12.15
N ARG A 304 -8.73 7.51 -12.91
CA ARG A 304 -10.15 7.22 -12.64
C ARG A 304 -10.41 6.72 -11.22
N ILE A 305 -9.48 5.96 -10.64
CA ILE A 305 -9.56 5.47 -9.27
C ILE A 305 -9.04 6.54 -8.30
N CYS A 306 -7.86 7.08 -8.58
CA CYS A 306 -7.16 8.03 -7.71
C CYS A 306 -7.95 9.33 -7.49
N GLU A 307 -8.68 9.82 -8.50
CA GLU A 307 -9.53 11.02 -8.43
C GLU A 307 -10.68 10.90 -7.41
N LYS A 308 -11.04 9.68 -7.00
CA LYS A 308 -12.07 9.45 -5.97
C LYS A 308 -11.53 9.70 -4.56
N ILE A 309 -10.21 9.69 -4.41
CA ILE A 309 -9.50 9.79 -3.14
C ILE A 309 -8.88 11.18 -2.98
N ILE A 310 -8.21 11.67 -4.03
CA ILE A 310 -7.46 12.94 -4.04
C ILE A 310 -7.77 13.76 -5.30
N GLU A 311 -7.47 15.06 -5.27
CA GLU A 311 -7.66 15.91 -6.46
C GLU A 311 -6.59 15.57 -7.51
N THR A 312 -6.98 14.91 -8.59
CA THR A 312 -6.07 14.38 -9.61
C THR A 312 -6.36 14.95 -10.98
N THR A 313 -5.31 15.19 -11.76
CA THR A 313 -5.39 15.55 -13.19
C THR A 313 -4.65 14.50 -14.04
N THR A 314 -5.04 14.36 -15.30
CA THR A 314 -4.48 13.35 -16.22
C THR A 314 -3.56 13.92 -17.29
N GLU A 315 -3.46 15.23 -17.39
CA GLU A 315 -2.67 15.89 -18.43
C GLU A 315 -1.18 15.85 -18.09
N ASP A 316 -0.35 15.56 -19.09
CA ASP A 316 1.10 15.67 -18.90
C ASP A 316 1.48 17.15 -18.81
N PHE A 317 2.00 17.53 -17.65
CA PHE A 317 2.46 18.88 -17.37
C PHE A 317 3.42 19.43 -18.43
N GLU A 318 4.27 18.59 -19.06
CA GLU A 318 5.24 19.09 -20.05
C GLU A 318 4.63 19.42 -21.43
N GLU A 319 3.36 19.11 -21.68
CA GLU A 319 2.70 19.53 -22.92
C GLU A 319 2.53 21.06 -22.98
N ASN A 320 2.06 21.65 -21.88
CA ASN A 320 1.71 23.08 -21.82
C ASN A 320 2.32 23.83 -20.63
N TYR A 321 3.00 23.13 -19.70
CA TYR A 321 3.53 23.67 -18.44
C TYR A 321 2.45 24.31 -17.55
N THR A 322 1.23 23.78 -17.62
CA THR A 322 0.08 24.20 -16.83
C THR A 322 -0.41 23.06 -15.95
N MET A 323 -0.99 23.40 -14.80
CA MET A 323 -1.68 22.45 -13.93
C MET A 323 -3.18 22.67 -14.04
N ASN A 324 -3.90 21.71 -14.59
CA ASN A 324 -5.33 21.84 -14.87
C ASN A 324 -6.20 21.43 -13.67
N PHE A 325 -5.94 22.06 -12.53
CA PHE A 325 -6.78 21.97 -11.33
C PHE A 325 -7.96 22.95 -11.41
N LYS A 326 -8.94 22.81 -10.51
CA LYS A 326 -10.14 23.68 -10.50
C LYS A 326 -9.83 25.17 -10.32
N GLU A 327 -8.73 25.46 -9.63
CA GLU A 327 -8.25 26.82 -9.34
C GLU A 327 -6.76 26.92 -9.68
N SER A 328 -6.28 28.13 -9.97
CA SER A 328 -4.86 28.39 -10.16
C SER A 328 -4.07 27.97 -8.92
N LYS A 329 -3.01 27.18 -9.11
CA LYS A 329 -2.11 26.70 -8.06
C LYS A 329 -0.74 27.38 -8.07
N LEU A 330 -0.66 28.60 -8.62
CA LEU A 330 0.57 29.40 -8.56
C LEU A 330 0.93 29.72 -7.09
N GLY A 331 2.19 29.52 -6.71
CA GLY A 331 2.67 29.77 -5.35
C GLY A 331 1.97 28.97 -4.25
N PHE A 332 1.39 27.81 -4.57
CA PHE A 332 0.42 27.13 -3.71
C PHE A 332 1.01 25.94 -2.93
N PHE A 333 1.94 25.19 -3.51
CA PHE A 333 2.42 23.94 -2.93
C PHE A 333 3.54 24.15 -1.92
N ASP A 334 3.44 23.45 -0.78
CA ASP A 334 4.55 23.32 0.18
C ASP A 334 5.55 22.28 -0.31
N TYR A 335 5.07 21.22 -0.98
CA TYR A 335 5.89 20.15 -1.54
C TYR A 335 5.40 19.77 -2.94
N ILE A 336 6.33 19.70 -3.90
CA ILE A 336 6.12 19.04 -5.19
C ILE A 336 7.05 17.84 -5.28
N ILE A 337 6.49 16.65 -5.41
CA ILE A 337 7.20 15.38 -5.54
C ILE A 337 7.18 15.01 -7.03
N ILE A 338 8.33 15.04 -7.69
CA ILE A 338 8.45 14.71 -9.12
C ILE A 338 8.93 13.28 -9.39
N GLY A 339 9.34 12.54 -8.35
CA GLY A 339 9.87 11.18 -8.49
C GLY A 339 10.98 11.12 -9.55
N ASN A 340 10.87 10.16 -10.48
CA ASN A 340 11.82 9.98 -11.57
C ASN A 340 11.51 10.85 -12.82
N LYS A 341 10.60 11.84 -12.73
CA LYS A 341 10.21 12.63 -13.92
C LYS A 341 11.40 13.38 -14.54
N LEU A 342 12.42 13.70 -13.76
CA LEU A 342 13.63 14.37 -14.26
C LEU A 342 14.34 13.57 -15.36
N GLN A 343 14.36 12.23 -15.28
CA GLN A 343 15.01 11.37 -16.28
C GLN A 343 14.13 11.09 -17.50
N PHE A 344 12.80 11.26 -17.37
CA PHE A 344 11.86 11.12 -18.48
C PHE A 344 11.62 12.43 -19.25
N SER A 345 11.92 13.57 -18.62
CA SER A 345 11.66 14.89 -19.19
C SER A 345 12.43 15.13 -20.47
N LYS A 346 11.77 15.77 -21.45
CA LYS A 346 12.42 16.21 -22.70
C LYS A 346 13.38 17.38 -22.42
N ASP A 347 12.99 18.23 -21.48
CA ASP A 347 13.76 19.39 -21.04
C ASP A 347 13.64 19.57 -19.52
N PRO A 348 14.52 18.92 -18.73
CA PRO A 348 14.44 18.98 -17.28
C PRO A 348 14.72 20.38 -16.70
N TRP A 349 15.46 21.24 -17.40
CA TRP A 349 15.68 22.63 -16.96
C TRP A 349 14.38 23.41 -17.04
N LYS A 350 13.67 23.29 -18.17
CA LYS A 350 12.36 23.93 -18.33
C LYS A 350 11.33 23.34 -17.38
N LEU A 351 11.28 22.01 -17.19
CA LEU A 351 10.42 21.36 -16.20
C LEU A 351 10.62 21.96 -14.80
N LEU A 352 11.87 22.01 -14.32
CA LEU A 352 12.19 22.54 -13.00
C LEU A 352 11.87 24.04 -12.88
N THR A 353 12.16 24.82 -13.91
CA THR A 353 11.87 26.27 -13.94
C THR A 353 10.37 26.55 -13.88
N GLU A 354 9.56 25.79 -14.62
CA GLU A 354 8.11 25.96 -14.65
C GLU A 354 7.45 25.48 -13.36
N LEU A 355 7.90 24.36 -12.78
CA LEU A 355 7.40 23.86 -11.48
C LEU A 355 7.64 24.84 -10.33
N LYS A 356 8.73 25.62 -10.39
CA LYS A 356 9.08 26.61 -9.38
C LYS A 356 7.98 27.65 -9.16
N LYS A 357 7.22 27.98 -10.20
CA LYS A 357 6.09 28.94 -10.17
C LYS A 357 4.93 28.46 -9.30
N PHE A 358 4.79 27.16 -9.10
CA PHE A 358 3.71 26.54 -8.32
C PHE A 358 4.10 26.28 -6.86
N LEU A 359 5.39 26.33 -6.54
CA LEU A 359 5.88 26.24 -5.16
C LEU A 359 5.70 27.57 -4.43
N LYS A 360 5.31 27.49 -3.15
CA LYS A 360 5.45 28.62 -2.21
C LYS A 360 6.92 29.08 -2.16
N PRO A 361 7.20 30.34 -1.76
CA PRO A 361 8.56 30.85 -1.64
C PRO A 361 9.50 29.99 -0.79
N THR A 362 8.96 29.30 0.23
CA THR A 362 9.71 28.39 1.11
C THR A 362 9.42 26.91 0.87
N GLY A 363 8.65 26.59 -0.18
CA GLY A 363 8.27 25.22 -0.54
C GLY A 363 9.45 24.41 -1.06
N TYR A 364 9.27 23.10 -1.17
CA TYR A 364 10.32 22.17 -1.58
C TYR A 364 9.91 21.35 -2.79
N ILE A 365 10.89 21.04 -3.63
CA ILE A 365 10.79 20.02 -4.66
C ILE A 365 11.56 18.77 -4.23
N ILE A 366 11.01 17.60 -4.51
CA ILE A 366 11.65 16.30 -4.21
C ILE A 366 11.70 15.46 -5.49
N ALA A 367 12.89 15.01 -5.86
CA ALA A 367 13.15 14.16 -7.01
C ALA A 367 13.88 12.88 -6.59
N THR A 368 13.56 11.77 -7.26
CA THR A 368 14.28 10.51 -7.15
C THR A 368 15.09 10.32 -8.42
N ILE A 369 16.40 10.10 -8.28
CA ILE A 369 17.33 10.11 -9.39
C ILE A 369 18.19 8.85 -9.36
N PRO A 370 18.00 7.90 -10.30
CA PRO A 370 18.88 6.74 -10.44
C PRO A 370 20.33 7.16 -10.67
N ASN A 371 21.27 6.51 -9.98
CA ASN A 371 22.67 6.84 -10.07
C ASN A 371 23.37 6.01 -11.16
N LEU A 372 23.70 6.63 -12.30
CA LEU A 372 24.40 5.94 -13.39
C LEU A 372 25.77 5.40 -12.96
N MET A 373 26.39 5.99 -11.93
CA MET A 373 27.66 5.50 -11.39
C MET A 373 27.52 4.22 -10.57
N HIS A 374 26.31 3.71 -10.28
CA HIS A 374 26.16 2.54 -9.43
C HIS A 374 27.02 1.35 -9.91
N TYR A 375 27.68 0.66 -8.97
CA TYR A 375 28.69 -0.36 -9.28
C TYR A 375 28.19 -1.44 -10.24
N SER A 376 26.91 -1.80 -10.19
CA SER A 376 26.33 -2.81 -11.08
C SER A 376 26.37 -2.39 -12.54
N VAL A 377 26.21 -1.09 -12.83
CA VAL A 377 26.29 -0.52 -14.19
C VAL A 377 27.74 -0.57 -14.67
N ILE A 378 28.68 -0.11 -13.84
CA ILE A 378 30.12 -0.11 -14.16
C ILE A 378 30.63 -1.54 -14.36
N LYS A 379 30.29 -2.47 -13.45
CA LYS A 379 30.65 -3.89 -13.55
C LYS A 379 30.09 -4.52 -14.83
N GLY A 380 28.85 -4.19 -15.19
CA GLY A 380 28.25 -4.61 -16.46
C GLY A 380 29.06 -4.12 -17.66
N LEU A 381 29.31 -2.81 -17.72
CA LEU A 381 30.10 -2.17 -18.78
C LEU A 381 31.48 -2.80 -18.95
N LEU A 382 32.22 -3.00 -17.85
CA LEU A 382 33.54 -3.62 -17.88
C LEU A 382 33.52 -5.09 -18.34
N LYS A 383 32.40 -5.79 -18.16
CA LYS A 383 32.18 -7.15 -18.68
C LYS A 383 31.67 -7.17 -20.13
N GLY A 384 31.54 -6.00 -20.78
CA GLY A 384 30.97 -5.90 -22.12
C GLY A 384 29.44 -6.09 -22.16
N SER A 385 28.75 -5.94 -21.03
CA SER A 385 27.30 -6.08 -20.92
C SER A 385 26.64 -4.73 -20.61
N PHE A 386 25.80 -4.25 -21.53
CA PHE A 386 25.04 -3.02 -21.35
C PHE A 386 23.58 -3.24 -21.75
N MET A 387 22.84 -3.90 -20.85
CA MET A 387 21.47 -4.35 -21.11
C MET A 387 20.47 -3.36 -20.52
N TYR A 388 19.60 -2.84 -21.38
CA TYR A 388 18.47 -2.03 -20.96
C TYR A 388 17.41 -2.88 -20.25
N ASN A 389 16.83 -2.33 -19.19
CA ASN A 389 15.73 -2.95 -18.46
C ASN A 389 14.84 -1.85 -17.87
N ASN A 390 13.52 -1.96 -18.11
CA ASN A 390 12.50 -1.01 -17.67
C ASN A 390 12.52 -0.77 -16.15
N ASP A 391 12.91 -1.78 -15.36
CA ASP A 391 12.94 -1.68 -13.89
C ASP A 391 14.35 -1.42 -13.34
N SER A 392 15.24 -0.81 -14.13
CA SER A 392 16.63 -0.59 -13.76
C SER A 392 17.09 0.86 -13.92
N ILE A 393 18.31 1.15 -13.48
CA ILE A 393 19.02 2.40 -13.75
C ILE A 393 19.15 2.63 -15.26
N LEU A 394 19.33 1.56 -16.04
CA LEU A 394 19.39 1.59 -17.50
C LEU A 394 17.99 1.38 -18.11
N ASN A 395 17.04 2.21 -17.72
CA ASN A 395 15.70 2.20 -18.33
C ASN A 395 15.79 2.80 -19.76
N PRO A 396 15.32 2.10 -20.80
CA PRO A 396 15.41 2.57 -22.19
C PRO A 396 14.58 3.82 -22.48
N HIS A 397 13.65 4.18 -21.59
CA HIS A 397 12.81 5.37 -21.70
C HIS A 397 13.42 6.60 -21.00
N TYR A 398 14.54 6.47 -20.28
CA TYR A 398 15.25 7.63 -19.76
C TYR A 398 15.94 8.39 -20.88
N THR A 399 15.67 9.69 -20.96
CA THR A 399 16.26 10.62 -21.93
C THR A 399 17.58 11.19 -21.43
N LYS A 400 17.76 11.26 -20.11
CA LYS A 400 18.94 11.84 -19.45
C LYS A 400 19.32 11.06 -18.19
N PHE A 401 20.62 11.04 -17.92
CA PHE A 401 21.21 10.48 -16.70
C PHE A 401 21.94 11.59 -15.96
N PHE A 402 22.04 11.45 -14.63
CA PHE A 402 22.66 12.46 -13.78
C PHE A 402 23.63 11.80 -12.81
N THR A 403 24.79 12.42 -12.64
CA THR A 403 25.67 12.17 -11.48
C THR A 403 25.33 13.14 -10.35
N LEU A 404 25.86 12.91 -9.15
CA LEU A 404 25.58 13.78 -8.01
C LEU A 404 25.92 15.28 -8.26
N PRO A 405 27.08 15.63 -8.85
CA PRO A 405 27.35 17.02 -9.25
C PRO A 405 26.34 17.58 -10.25
N ASP A 406 25.90 16.77 -11.24
CA ASP A 406 24.90 17.21 -12.22
C ASP A 406 23.56 17.52 -11.57
N ILE A 407 23.16 16.73 -10.56
CA ILE A 407 21.95 16.97 -9.77
C ILE A 407 22.04 18.33 -9.07
N GLN A 408 23.13 18.61 -8.35
CA GLN A 408 23.27 19.91 -7.68
C GLN A 408 23.22 21.07 -8.69
N LYS A 409 24.00 20.94 -9.76
CA LYS A 409 24.11 21.97 -10.80
C LYS A 409 22.77 22.29 -11.45
N ILE A 410 21.98 21.30 -11.87
CA ILE A 410 20.72 21.56 -12.58
C ILE A 410 19.69 22.26 -11.67
N PHE A 411 19.61 21.88 -10.39
CA PHE A 411 18.69 22.52 -9.45
C PHE A 411 19.14 23.95 -9.13
N GLU A 412 20.43 24.20 -8.94
CA GLU A 412 20.99 25.54 -8.71
C GLU A 412 20.80 26.46 -9.91
N GLU A 413 21.03 25.97 -11.14
CA GLU A 413 20.79 26.72 -12.38
C GLU A 413 19.31 27.09 -12.55
N CYS A 414 18.39 26.26 -12.04
CA CYS A 414 16.95 26.56 -11.99
C CYS A 414 16.56 27.43 -10.78
N GLY A 415 17.53 27.88 -9.98
CA GLY A 415 17.34 28.77 -8.85
C GLY A 415 16.74 28.11 -7.62
N TYR A 416 16.90 26.80 -7.46
CA TYR A 416 16.63 26.12 -6.20
C TYR A 416 17.85 26.17 -5.29
N VAL A 417 17.64 26.13 -3.97
CA VAL A 417 18.71 26.28 -2.96
C VAL A 417 18.59 25.22 -1.86
N ASN A 418 19.55 25.21 -0.93
CA ASN A 418 19.55 24.36 0.27
C ASN A 418 19.38 22.86 -0.09
N PRO A 419 20.34 22.26 -0.82
CA PRO A 419 20.27 20.85 -1.20
C PRO A 419 20.27 19.93 0.02
N TYR A 420 19.32 19.00 0.05
CA TYR A 420 19.33 17.84 0.94
C TYR A 420 19.25 16.57 0.08
N ILE A 421 20.38 15.89 -0.11
CA ILE A 421 20.49 14.72 -0.98
C ILE A 421 20.75 13.49 -0.11
N PHE A 422 19.85 12.52 -0.22
CA PHE A 422 19.93 11.25 0.48
C PHE A 422 20.38 10.14 -0.46
N HIS A 423 21.19 9.23 0.05
CA HIS A 423 21.77 8.12 -0.68
C HIS A 423 21.02 6.84 -0.31
N TYR A 424 20.49 6.12 -1.30
CA TYR A 424 19.92 4.81 -1.07
C TYR A 424 20.88 3.73 -1.56
N SER A 425 21.49 3.00 -0.63
CA SER A 425 22.35 1.86 -0.90
C SER A 425 21.71 0.56 -0.42
N LYS A 426 22.11 -0.55 -1.04
CA LYS A 426 21.74 -1.90 -0.60
C LYS A 426 22.99 -2.61 -0.10
N GLU A 427 22.80 -3.66 0.70
CA GLU A 427 23.87 -4.60 0.98
C GLU A 427 24.40 -5.21 -0.32
N ILE A 428 25.71 -5.38 -0.37
CA ILE A 428 26.43 -5.89 -1.53
C ILE A 428 27.11 -7.20 -1.17
N SER A 429 27.36 -8.03 -2.18
CA SER A 429 28.12 -9.27 -2.00
C SER A 429 29.59 -8.96 -1.68
N GLN A 430 30.28 -9.91 -1.04
CA GLN A 430 31.72 -9.80 -0.82
C GLN A 430 32.50 -9.64 -2.13
N GLU A 431 32.04 -10.29 -3.21
CA GLU A 431 32.64 -10.14 -4.55
C GLU A 431 32.49 -8.70 -5.07
N ASP A 432 31.31 -8.10 -4.92
CA ASP A 432 31.05 -6.73 -5.34
C ASP A 432 31.80 -5.72 -4.48
N ASP A 433 32.00 -5.99 -3.19
CA ASP A 433 32.78 -5.16 -2.28
C ASP A 433 34.27 -5.12 -2.70
N ILE A 434 34.86 -6.28 -3.01
CA ILE A 434 36.23 -6.36 -3.54
C ILE A 434 36.35 -5.64 -4.88
N PHE A 435 35.34 -5.79 -5.75
CA PHE A 435 35.31 -5.07 -7.03
C PHE A 435 35.28 -3.55 -6.81
N LEU A 436 34.46 -3.08 -5.88
CA LEU A 436 34.36 -1.67 -5.52
C LEU A 436 35.67 -1.11 -4.98
N ASP A 437 36.36 -1.84 -4.11
CA ASP A 437 37.66 -1.41 -3.58
C ASP A 437 38.68 -1.18 -4.69
N ARG A 438 38.75 -2.10 -5.67
CA ARG A 438 39.63 -1.95 -6.84
C ARG A 438 39.27 -0.75 -7.71
N ILE A 439 37.99 -0.43 -7.86
CA ILE A 439 37.56 0.78 -8.58
C ILE A 439 37.97 2.03 -7.79
N CYS A 440 37.82 2.01 -6.47
CA CYS A 440 38.19 3.12 -5.60
C CYS A 440 39.71 3.36 -5.56
N ASP A 441 40.53 2.32 -5.73
CA ASP A 441 41.99 2.49 -5.88
C ASP A 441 42.37 3.32 -7.11
N ILE A 442 41.53 3.32 -8.16
CA ILE A 442 41.76 4.07 -9.40
C ILE A 442 41.30 5.52 -9.26
N VAL A 443 40.12 5.74 -8.66
CA VAL A 443 39.44 7.05 -8.71
C VAL A 443 39.39 7.81 -7.38
N GLY A 444 39.80 7.18 -6.28
CA GLY A 444 39.80 7.74 -4.92
C GLY A 444 39.01 6.89 -3.92
N SER A 445 39.62 6.65 -2.75
CA SER A 445 39.05 5.81 -1.67
C SER A 445 37.75 6.36 -1.07
N ASN A 446 37.53 7.66 -1.15
CA ASN A 446 36.30 8.31 -0.70
C ASN A 446 35.10 8.08 -1.65
N MET A 447 35.29 7.41 -2.80
CA MET A 447 34.25 7.26 -3.82
C MET A 447 33.28 6.08 -3.58
N LYS A 448 33.62 5.16 -2.67
CA LYS A 448 32.88 3.91 -2.44
C LYS A 448 31.39 4.13 -2.18
N GLY A 449 31.05 5.11 -1.33
CA GLY A 449 29.66 5.45 -1.02
C GLY A 449 28.85 5.90 -2.24
N PHE A 450 29.46 6.61 -3.19
CA PHE A 450 28.79 7.03 -4.42
C PHE A 450 28.54 5.85 -5.35
N PHE A 451 29.47 4.91 -5.47
CA PHE A 451 29.27 3.70 -6.27
C PHE A 451 28.25 2.72 -5.66
N MET A 452 28.10 2.72 -4.33
CA MET A 452 27.08 1.93 -3.63
C MET A 452 25.69 2.57 -3.65
N SER A 453 25.59 3.87 -3.92
CA SER A 453 24.31 4.57 -4.00
C SER A 453 23.58 4.14 -5.27
N TYR A 454 22.47 3.42 -5.15
CA TYR A 454 21.64 3.02 -6.29
C TYR A 454 20.84 4.18 -6.86
N GLN A 455 20.31 5.02 -5.98
CA GLN A 455 19.57 6.23 -6.33
C GLN A 455 19.79 7.32 -5.30
N TYR A 456 19.56 8.56 -5.72
CA TYR A 456 19.52 9.74 -4.87
C TYR A 456 18.08 10.20 -4.66
N VAL A 457 17.73 10.59 -3.45
CA VAL A 457 16.51 11.36 -3.18
C VAL A 457 16.93 12.79 -2.87
N ALA A 458 16.70 13.67 -3.84
CA ALA A 458 17.10 15.06 -3.83
C ALA A 458 15.94 15.94 -3.40
N LYS A 459 16.09 16.65 -2.29
CA LYS A 459 15.15 17.67 -1.82
C LYS A 459 15.82 19.03 -1.90
N PHE A 460 15.18 19.97 -2.59
CA PHE A 460 15.67 21.33 -2.75
C PHE A 460 14.57 22.33 -2.39
N GLN A 461 14.96 23.48 -1.84
CA GLN A 461 14.05 24.55 -1.49
C GLN A 461 13.86 25.51 -2.65
N ASN A 462 12.63 25.99 -2.83
CA ASN A 462 12.35 27.14 -3.68
C ASN A 462 13.07 28.37 -3.11
N ASN A 463 13.68 29.17 -3.98
CA ASN A 463 14.17 30.50 -3.64
C ASN A 463 13.46 31.49 -4.55
N ASN A 464 12.26 31.90 -4.15
CA ASN A 464 11.58 33.05 -4.71
C ASN A 464 11.64 34.18 -3.67
N SER A 465 12.80 34.84 -3.60
CA SER A 465 12.80 36.26 -3.23
C SER A 465 12.14 36.98 -4.41
N ILE A 466 10.83 37.23 -4.32
CA ILE A 466 10.19 38.22 -5.20
C ILE A 466 10.70 39.59 -4.80
#